data_AF-A0A316GTY5-F1
#
_entry.id   AF-A0A316GTY5-F1
#
_cell.length_a   1.000
_cell.length_b   1.000
_cell.length_c   1.000
_cell.angle_alpha   90.00
_cell.angle_beta   90.00
_cell.angle_gamma   90.00
#
_symmetry.space_group_name_H-M   'P 1'
#
loop_
_entity.id
_entity.type
_entity.pdbx_description
1 polymer ?
#
loop_
_entity_poly.entity_id
_entity_poly.type
_entity_poly.pdbx_seq_one_letter_code
_entity_poly.pdbx_strand_id
1 'polypeptide(L)' 'MSKMKWVASILLLSTLALAGGCVTGNYCDVARTVRPSVEDRLTEGTATQILAENTKLERLCGVRP' A
#
# COMPACT_ATOMS: atom_id res chain seq x y z
N MET A 1 -37.81 17.48 15.26
CA MET A 1 -37.27 16.10 15.22
C MET A 1 -36.31 15.82 14.06
N SER A 2 -36.37 16.53 12.93
CA SER A 2 -35.48 16.27 11.78
C SER A 2 -33.98 16.52 12.07
N LYS A 3 -33.62 17.65 12.69
CA LYS A 3 -32.21 18.03 12.97
C LYS A 3 -31.43 16.99 13.80
N MET A 4 -32.09 16.32 14.76
CA MET A 4 -31.47 15.31 15.62
C MET A 4 -31.08 14.04 14.84
N LYS A 5 -31.85 13.68 13.81
CA LYS A 5 -31.56 12.52 12.95
C LYS A 5 -30.30 12.73 12.11
N TRP A 6 -30.09 13.96 11.62
CA TRP A 6 -28.88 14.32 10.87
C TRP A 6 -27.63 14.28 11.73
N VAL A 7 -27.72 14.80 12.97
CA VAL A 7 -26.60 14.77 13.92
C VAL A 7 -26.22 13.32 14.25
N ALA A 8 -27.21 12.45 14.49
CA ALA A 8 -26.95 11.04 14.75
C ALA A 8 -26.29 10.32 13.57
N SER A 9 -26.75 10.57 12.34
CA SER A 9 -26.14 9.98 11.14
C SER A 9 -24.71 10.47 10.91
N ILE A 10 -24.44 11.75 11.10
CA ILE A 10 -23.08 12.31 10.94
C ILE A 10 -22.13 11.73 11.99
N LEU A 11 -22.59 11.56 13.23
CA LEU A 11 -21.79 10.94 14.29
C LEU A 11 -21.44 9.48 13.93
N LEU A 12 -22.41 8.72 13.41
CA LEU A 12 -22.23 7.33 13.05
C LEU A 12 -21.27 7.14 11.86
N LEU A 13 -21.34 8.01 10.84
CA LEU A 13 -20.37 7.98 9.74
C LEU A 13 -18.96 8.35 10.22
N SER A 14 -18.85 9.30 11.16
CA SER A 14 -17.55 9.72 11.70
C SER A 14 -16.90 8.58 12.47
N THR A 15 -17.64 7.85 13.31
CA THR A 15 -17.09 6.70 14.04
C THR A 15 -16.70 5.54 13.13
N LEU A 16 -17.44 5.29 12.04
CA LEU A 16 -17.05 4.30 11.03
C LEU A 16 -15.74 4.68 10.31
N ALA A 17 -15.56 5.97 9.99
CA ALA A 17 -14.32 6.45 9.37
C ALA A 17 -13.10 6.32 10.30
N LEU A 18 -13.27 6.55 11.60
CA LEU A 18 -12.21 6.33 12.59
C LEU A 18 -11.96 4.85 12.90
N ALA A 19 -12.96 3.98 12.76
CA ALA A 19 -12.82 2.55 12.94
C ALA A 19 -12.12 1.85 11.76
N GLY A 20 -11.98 2.53 10.62
CA GLY A 20 -11.09 2.12 9.53
C GLY A 20 -9.63 2.25 9.97
N GLY A 21 -9.11 1.22 10.63
CA GLY A 21 -7.76 1.22 11.17
C GLY A 21 -6.69 1.51 10.10
N CYS A 22 -5.76 2.41 10.44
CA CYS A 22 -4.52 2.56 9.68
C CYS A 22 -3.61 1.35 10.02
N VAL A 23 -3.35 0.48 9.04
CA VAL A 23 -2.33 -0.55 9.21
C VAL A 23 -0.97 0.14 9.20
N THR A 24 -0.34 0.23 10.37
CA THR A 24 1.06 0.62 10.51
C THR A 24 1.91 -0.64 10.41
N GLY A 25 2.80 -0.67 9.43
CA GLY A 25 3.70 -1.81 9.19
C GLY A 25 5.02 -1.32 8.59
N ASN A 26 6.07 -2.12 8.69
CA ASN A 26 7.35 -1.80 8.05
C ASN A 26 7.23 -2.10 6.55
N TYR A 27 7.84 -1.25 5.71
CA TYR A 27 8.00 -1.50 4.28
C TYR A 27 8.53 -2.92 4.01
N CYS A 28 9.47 -3.40 4.85
CA CYS A 28 10.06 -4.73 4.72
C CYS A 28 9.09 -5.90 4.97
N ASP A 29 7.97 -5.67 5.68
CA ASP A 29 7.00 -6.73 5.97
C ASP A 29 6.14 -7.03 4.74
N VAL A 30 5.80 -5.98 3.99
CA VAL A 30 4.87 -6.02 2.86
C VAL A 30 5.56 -6.09 1.51
N ALA A 31 6.75 -5.52 1.37
CA ALA A 31 7.47 -5.50 0.11
C ALA A 31 8.12 -6.87 -0.18
N ARG A 32 8.19 -7.21 -1.46
CA ARG A 32 8.78 -8.46 -1.97
C ARG A 32 9.55 -8.14 -3.25
N THR A 33 10.57 -8.94 -3.50
CA THR A 33 11.31 -8.89 -4.76
C THR A 33 10.36 -9.08 -5.93
N VAL A 34 10.47 -8.22 -6.93
CA VAL A 34 9.79 -8.38 -8.21
C VAL A 34 10.74 -9.08 -9.18
N ARG A 35 10.41 -10.32 -9.54
CA ARG A 35 11.17 -11.11 -10.51
C ARG A 35 10.27 -11.46 -11.70
N PRO A 36 10.37 -10.70 -12.80
CA PRO A 36 9.54 -10.93 -13.98
C PRO A 36 9.76 -12.32 -14.56
N SER A 37 8.71 -12.88 -15.15
CA SER A 37 8.81 -14.11 -15.92
C SER A 37 9.51 -13.84 -17.25
N VAL A 38 10.08 -14.88 -17.85
CA VAL A 38 10.75 -14.76 -19.16
C VAL A 38 9.76 -14.37 -20.27
N GLU A 39 8.49 -14.72 -20.10
CA GLU A 39 7.41 -14.40 -21.03
C GLU A 39 6.91 -12.95 -20.91
N ASP A 40 7.25 -12.24 -19.82
CA ASP A 40 6.79 -10.87 -19.60
C ASP A 40 7.47 -9.90 -20.55
N ARG A 41 6.66 -9.17 -21.32
CA ARG A 41 7.13 -8.11 -22.22
C ARG A 41 7.20 -6.80 -21.44
N LEU A 42 8.37 -6.49 -20.91
CA LEU A 42 8.58 -5.25 -20.16
C LEU A 42 8.83 -4.07 -21.11
N THR A 43 8.24 -2.93 -20.77
CA THR A 43 8.72 -1.65 -21.30
C THR A 43 9.99 -1.23 -20.57
N GLU A 44 10.80 -0.36 -21.17
CA GLU A 44 12.00 0.19 -20.53
C GLU A 44 11.68 0.86 -19.18
N GLY A 45 10.58 1.62 -19.12
CA GLY A 45 10.12 2.25 -17.88
C GLY A 45 9.77 1.24 -16.80
N THR A 46 9.07 0.15 -17.15
CA THR A 46 8.73 -0.91 -16.21
C THR A 46 9.97 -1.63 -15.70
N ALA A 47 10.92 -1.96 -16.58
CA ALA A 47 12.19 -2.59 -16.18
C ALA A 47 12.99 -1.70 -15.21
N THR A 48 13.05 -0.40 -15.49
CA THR A 48 13.72 0.58 -14.63
C THR A 48 13.06 0.66 -13.25
N GLN A 49 11.72 0.65 -13.21
CA GLN A 49 10.98 0.68 -11.96
C GLN A 49 11.20 -0.60 -11.13
N ILE A 50 11.22 -1.77 -11.77
CA ILE A 50 11.51 -3.05 -11.10
C ILE A 50 12.92 -3.03 -10.49
N LEU A 51 13.92 -2.58 -11.24
CA LEU A 51 15.28 -2.46 -10.75
C LEU A 51 15.36 -1.50 -9.55
N ALA A 52 14.68 -0.36 -9.63
CA ALA A 52 14.65 0.62 -8.54
C ALA A 52 14.00 0.05 -7.27
N GLU A 53 12.86 -0.62 -7.37
CA GLU A 53 12.18 -1.21 -6.21
C GLU A 53 12.96 -2.38 -5.61
N ASN A 54 13.56 -3.25 -6.42
CA ASN A 54 14.42 -4.33 -5.93
C ASN A 54 15.68 -3.79 -5.23
N THR A 55 16.31 -2.76 -5.80
CA THR A 55 17.47 -2.10 -5.19
C THR A 55 17.10 -1.43 -3.85
N LYS A 56 15.93 -0.80 -3.78
CA LYS A 56 15.41 -0.20 -2.55
C LYS A 56 15.15 -1.27 -1.49
N LEU A 57 14.58 -2.41 -1.88
CA LEU A 57 14.33 -3.53 -0.99
C LEU A 57 15.65 -4.11 -0.44
N GLU A 58 16.67 -4.29 -1.28
CA GLU A 58 17.99 -4.72 -0.83
C GLU A 58 18.60 -3.74 0.17
N ARG A 59 18.56 -2.43 -0.13
CA ARG A 59 19.14 -1.39 0.73
C ARG A 59 18.43 -1.24 2.07
N LEU A 60 17.10 -1.29 2.08
CA LEU A 60 16.31 -1.04 3.28
C LEU A 60 16.10 -2.30 4.12
N CYS A 61 16.04 -3.47 3.48
CA CYS A 61 15.60 -4.70 4.12
C CYS A 61 16.63 -5.84 4.04
N GLY A 62 17.75 -5.66 3.32
CA GLY A 62 18.80 -6.67 3.17
C GLY A 62 18.40 -7.89 2.32
N VAL A 63 17.26 -7.82 1.63
CA VAL A 63 16.72 -8.91 0.82
C VAL A 63 17.35 -8.85 -0.58
N ARG A 64 17.91 -9.98 -1.04
CA ARG A 64 18.49 -10.07 -2.39
C ARG A 64 17.47 -10.57 -3.41
N PRO A 65 17.39 -9.94 -4.60
CA PRO A 65 16.46 -10.33 -5.65
C PRO A 65 16.79 -11.64 -6.39
#